data_AF-A0A022QRB5-F1
#
_entry.id   AF-A0A022QRB5-F1
#
_cell.length_a   1.000
_cell.length_b   1.000
_cell.length_c   1.000
_cell.angle_alpha   90.00
_cell.angle_beta   90.00
_cell.angle_gamma   90.00
#
_symmetry.space_group_name_H-M   'P 1'
#
loop_
_entity.id
_entity.type
_entity.pdbx_description
1 polymer ?
#
loop_
_entity_poly.entity_id
_entity_poly.type
_entity_poly.pdbx_seq_one_letter_code
_entity_poly.pdbx_strand_id
1 'polypeptide(L)'
;NGPFYLNDTLVFKYAPPNETTFPHSVYLLPDFWSFQNCDLKRARKIGEVTSGGGQGFEFVLKRWQPYYFACGEHKGIHCKDGLMKFAIWPLIRWYN
;
A
#
# COMPACT_ATOMS: atom_id res chain seq x y z
N ASN A 1 -8.90 -2.17 -14.13
CA ASN A 1 -9.03 -1.45 -12.84
C ASN A 1 -10.28 -0.62 -12.85
N GLY A 2 -11.24 -0.96 -11.99
CA GLY A 2 -12.46 -0.16 -11.80
C GLY A 2 -12.19 1.04 -10.89
N PRO A 3 -13.11 2.00 -10.83
CA PRO A 3 -13.07 3.03 -9.79
C PRO A 3 -13.14 2.38 -8.41
N PHE A 4 -12.31 2.85 -7.49
CA PHE A 4 -12.38 2.50 -6.07
C PHE A 4 -13.30 3.49 -5.36
N TYR A 5 -14.10 3.00 -4.43
CA TYR A 5 -15.06 3.78 -3.67
C TYR A 5 -14.77 3.76 -2.18
N LEU A 6 -15.40 4.67 -1.45
CA LEU A 6 -15.43 4.59 0.00
C LEU A 6 -15.98 3.24 0.46
N ASN A 7 -15.35 2.69 1.50
CA ASN A 7 -15.60 1.37 2.07
C ASN A 7 -15.23 0.17 1.18
N ASP A 8 -14.67 0.39 0.00
CA ASP A 8 -14.03 -0.71 -0.73
C ASP A 8 -12.78 -1.18 0.06
N THR A 9 -12.51 -2.49 0.00
CA THR A 9 -11.34 -3.13 0.59
C THR A 9 -10.26 -3.34 -0.45
N LEU A 10 -9.08 -2.78 -0.21
CA LEU A 10 -7.87 -3.13 -0.94
C LEU A 10 -7.28 -4.41 -0.34
N VAL A 11 -6.92 -5.36 -1.19
CA VAL A 11 -6.24 -6.60 -0.78
C VAL A 11 -4.84 -6.62 -1.37
N PHE A 12 -3.83 -6.49 -0.51
CA PHE A 12 -2.43 -6.57 -0.89
C PHE A 12 -1.94 -8.02 -0.71
N LYS A 13 -1.61 -8.69 -1.81
CA LYS A 13 -1.06 -10.06 -1.81
C LYS A 13 0.42 -10.05 -2.16
N TYR A 14 1.22 -10.70 -1.32
CA TYR A 14 2.65 -10.88 -1.52
C TYR A 14 3.10 -12.13 -0.76
N ALA A 15 4.09 -12.82 -1.31
CA ALA A 15 4.61 -14.04 -0.71
C ALA A 15 5.31 -13.71 0.63
N PRO A 16 5.10 -14.52 1.68
CA PRO A 16 5.91 -14.42 2.89
C PRO A 16 7.40 -14.60 2.56
N PRO A 17 8.31 -13.92 3.29
CA PRO A 17 9.73 -14.06 3.04
C PRO A 17 10.21 -15.50 3.30
N ASN A 18 11.09 -15.99 2.44
CA ASN A 18 11.83 -17.24 2.60
C ASN A 18 13.26 -17.06 2.04
N GLU A 19 14.06 -18.13 1.95
CA GLU A 19 15.46 -18.05 1.49
C GLU A 19 15.64 -17.42 0.09
N THR A 20 14.61 -17.48 -0.77
CA THR A 20 14.65 -16.99 -2.16
C THR A 20 13.65 -15.86 -2.44
N THR A 21 12.76 -15.56 -1.50
CA THR A 21 11.68 -14.59 -1.64
C THR A 21 11.96 -13.38 -0.76
N PHE A 22 12.18 -12.24 -1.39
CA PHE A 22 12.40 -10.98 -0.68
C PHE A 22 11.17 -10.60 0.16
N PRO A 23 11.36 -10.04 1.36
CA PRO A 23 10.26 -9.54 2.16
C PRO A 23 9.56 -8.38 1.43
N HIS A 24 8.23 -8.34 1.57
CA HIS A 24 7.41 -7.21 1.15
C HIS A 24 6.51 -6.80 2.30
N SER A 25 6.37 -5.51 2.54
CA SER A 25 5.46 -4.93 3.53
C SER A 25 4.61 -3.83 2.90
N VAL A 26 3.60 -3.37 3.63
CA VAL A 26 2.74 -2.26 3.17
C VAL A 26 2.90 -1.10 4.13
N TYR A 27 3.39 0.03 3.63
CA TYR A 27 3.48 1.30 4.33
C TYR A 27 2.45 2.27 3.77
N LEU A 28 1.82 3.05 4.65
CA LEU A 28 0.98 4.19 4.33
C LEU A 28 1.80 5.48 4.51
N LEU A 29 1.97 6.23 3.43
CA LEU A 29 2.72 7.48 3.41
C LEU A 29 1.80 8.67 3.70
N PRO A 30 2.33 9.72 4.35
CA PRO A 30 1.51 10.83 4.83
C PRO A 30 1.05 11.78 3.71
N ASP A 31 1.81 11.89 2.62
CA ASP A 31 1.58 12.88 1.57
C ASP A 31 2.20 12.48 0.22
N PHE A 32 1.82 13.22 -0.83
CA PHE A 32 2.28 13.01 -2.20
C PHE A 32 3.80 13.16 -2.35
N TRP A 33 4.42 14.10 -1.63
CA TRP A 33 5.87 14.31 -1.70
C TRP A 33 6.65 13.12 -1.17
N SER A 34 6.20 12.55 -0.05
CA SER A 34 6.76 11.33 0.52
C SER A 34 6.59 10.14 -0.44
N PHE A 35 5.43 10.04 -1.10
CA PHE A 35 5.14 9.04 -2.13
C PHE A 35 6.01 9.13 -3.38
N GLN A 36 6.21 10.34 -3.92
CA GLN A 36 7.03 10.53 -5.11
C GLN A 36 8.50 10.17 -4.84
N ASN A 37 9.03 10.60 -3.69
CA ASN A 37 10.43 10.42 -3.33
C ASN A 37 10.72 9.08 -2.61
N CYS A 38 9.70 8.26 -2.34
CA CYS A 38 9.81 7.08 -1.48
C CYS A 38 10.43 7.40 -0.11
N ASP A 39 10.07 8.55 0.48
CA ASP A 39 10.50 8.93 1.83
C ASP A 39 9.63 8.23 2.88
N LEU A 40 10.22 7.24 3.54
CA LEU A 40 9.54 6.39 4.52
C LEU A 40 9.68 6.88 5.96
N LYS A 41 10.39 8.00 6.23
CA LYS A 41 10.67 8.47 7.61
C LYS A 41 9.42 8.71 8.44
N ARG A 42 8.34 9.17 7.79
CA ARG A 42 7.03 9.43 8.40
C ARG A 42 5.95 8.44 7.96
N ALA A 43 6.35 7.39 7.23
CA ALA A 43 5.42 6.39 6.74
C ALA A 43 5.05 5.43 7.88
N ARG A 44 3.77 5.04 7.94
CA ARG A 44 3.29 4.07 8.92
C ARG A 44 3.25 2.70 8.28
N LYS A 45 3.99 1.73 8.82
CA LYS A 45 3.81 0.33 8.44
C LYS A 45 2.40 -0.12 8.85
N ILE A 46 1.63 -0.63 7.91
CA ILE A 46 0.26 -1.11 8.12
C ILE A 46 0.10 -2.59 7.81
N GLY A 47 0.95 -3.15 6.93
CA GLY A 47 1.01 -4.59 6.65
C GLY A 47 2.43 -5.12 6.90
N GLU A 48 2.53 -6.20 7.67
CA GLU A 48 3.78 -6.88 7.99
C GLU A 48 4.23 -7.82 6.88
N VAL A 49 5.50 -8.23 6.93
CA VAL A 49 6.12 -9.07 5.88
C VAL A 49 5.44 -10.42 5.66
N THR A 50 4.72 -10.91 6.66
CA THR A 50 3.96 -12.17 6.59
C THR A 50 2.47 -11.97 6.25
N SER A 51 1.96 -10.73 6.33
CA SER A 51 0.51 -10.47 6.23
C SER A 51 -0.05 -10.54 4.79
N GLY A 52 0.81 -10.55 3.78
CA GLY A 52 0.38 -10.67 2.38
C GLY A 52 0.10 -12.11 1.92
N GLY A 53 0.43 -13.11 2.74
CA GLY A 53 0.15 -14.51 2.46
C GLY A 53 -1.33 -14.86 2.59
N GLY A 54 -1.73 -16.02 2.04
CA GLY A 54 -3.11 -16.52 2.16
C GLY A 54 -4.14 -15.58 1.53
N GLN A 55 -5.04 -15.04 2.35
CA GLN A 55 -6.07 -14.09 1.89
C GLN A 55 -5.48 -12.70 1.55
N GLY A 56 -4.28 -12.38 2.04
CA GLY A 56 -3.62 -11.10 1.84
C GLY A 56 -3.91 -10.10 2.96
N PHE A 57 -3.22 -8.97 2.90
CA PHE A 57 -3.40 -7.87 3.83
C PHE A 57 -4.52 -6.96 3.35
N GLU A 58 -5.56 -6.79 4.17
CA GLU A 58 -6.73 -5.99 3.84
C GLU A 58 -6.62 -4.55 4.38
N PHE A 59 -7.01 -3.58 3.56
CA PHE A 59 -7.11 -2.18 3.96
C PHE A 59 -8.40 -1.55 3.43
N VAL A 60 -9.26 -1.07 4.34
CA VAL A 60 -10.54 -0.45 3.98
C VAL A 60 -10.38 1.06 3.74
N LEU A 61 -10.87 1.55 2.61
CA LEU A 61 -10.86 2.97 2.22
C LEU A 61 -11.95 3.77 2.96
N LYS A 62 -11.74 4.04 4.25
CA LYS A 62 -12.75 4.66 5.12
C LYS A 62 -12.89 6.18 5.01
N ARG A 63 -11.96 6.88 4.36
CA ARG A 63 -11.95 8.36 4.29
C ARG A 63 -11.87 8.83 2.85
N TRP A 64 -12.54 9.93 2.56
CA TRP A 64 -12.45 10.60 1.27
C TRP A 64 -11.19 11.48 1.22
N GLN A 65 -10.07 10.85 0.91
CA GLN A 65 -8.75 11.48 0.80
C GLN A 65 -7.84 10.63 -0.10
N PRO A 66 -6.74 11.18 -0.63
CA PRO A 66 -5.72 10.34 -1.24
C PRO A 66 -5.09 9.39 -0.20
N TYR A 67 -4.78 8.18 -0.66
CA TYR A 67 -3.99 7.18 0.04
C TYR A 67 -2.76 6.85 -0.79
N TYR A 68 -1.62 6.81 -0.13
CA TYR A 68 -0.32 6.53 -0.74
C TYR A 68 0.30 5.31 -0.09
N PHE A 69 0.38 4.21 -0.83
CA PHE A 69 0.95 2.96 -0.36
C PHE A 69 2.30 2.72 -1.02
N ALA A 70 3.25 2.15 -0.28
CA ALA A 70 4.50 1.66 -0.84
C ALA A 70 5.05 0.47 -0.07
N CYS A 71 5.94 -0.27 -0.70
CA CYS A 71 6.78 -1.25 -0.03
C CYS A 71 7.93 -0.54 0.70
N GLY A 72 8.07 -0.81 2.01
CA GLY A 72 9.12 -0.20 2.83
C GLY A 72 10.41 -1.01 2.92
N GLU A 73 10.42 -2.23 2.36
CA GLU A 73 11.54 -3.16 2.48
C GLU A 73 12.76 -2.69 1.70
N HIS A 74 13.93 -3.20 2.11
CA HIS A 74 15.23 -2.80 1.58
C HIS A 74 15.45 -1.27 1.60
N LYS A 75 15.08 -0.61 2.71
CA LYS A 75 15.22 0.85 2.89
C LYS A 75 14.52 1.66 1.78
N GLY A 76 13.41 1.13 1.25
CA GLY A 76 12.62 1.79 0.20
C GLY A 76 13.09 1.54 -1.24
N ILE A 77 14.08 0.68 -1.46
CA ILE A 77 14.52 0.28 -2.82
C ILE A 77 13.36 -0.32 -3.61
N HIS A 78 12.53 -1.15 -2.97
CA HIS A 78 11.33 -1.72 -3.61
C HIS A 78 10.35 -0.64 -4.09
N CYS A 79 10.20 0.46 -3.35
CA CYS A 79 9.39 1.61 -3.77
C CYS A 79 10.04 2.39 -4.92
N LYS A 80 11.34 2.71 -4.77
CA LYS A 80 12.04 3.66 -5.64
C LYS A 80 12.40 3.06 -6.99
N ASP A 81 13.02 1.89 -6.97
CA ASP A 81 13.58 1.24 -8.16
C ASP A 81 12.65 0.13 -8.66
N GLY A 82 12.04 -0.60 -7.72
CA GLY A 82 11.04 -1.64 -8.03
C GLY A 82 9.64 -1.11 -8.35
N LEU A 83 9.42 0.20 -8.22
CA LEU A 83 8.13 0.88 -8.42
C LEU A 83 6.96 0.26 -7.63
N MET A 84 7.25 -0.43 -6.52
CA MET A 84 6.24 -1.03 -5.63
C MET A 84 5.57 0.06 -4.78
N LYS A 85 4.75 0.85 -5.45
CA LYS A 85 3.98 1.95 -4.88
C LYS A 85 2.64 2.07 -5.58
N PHE A 86 1.60 2.38 -4.82
CA PHE A 86 0.23 2.46 -5.30
C PHE A 86 -0.47 3.65 -4.67
N ALA A 87 -1.11 4.48 -5.50
CA ALA A 87 -1.87 5.65 -5.02
C ALA A 87 -3.32 5.54 -5.46
N ILE A 88 -4.25 5.92 -4.59
CA ILE A 88 -5.67 5.96 -4.90
C ILE A 88 -6.37 7.07 -4.15
N TRP A 89 -7.41 7.64 -4.75
CA TRP A 89 -8.38 8.49 -4.07
C TRP A 89 -9.76 7.87 -4.29
N PRO A 90 -10.40 7.28 -3.25
CA PRO A 90 -11.70 6.66 -3.39
C PRO A 90 -12.76 7.69 -3.79
N LEU A 91 -13.67 7.29 -4.66
CA LEU A 91 -14.85 8.07 -5.02
C LEU A 91 -15.97 7.86 -3.99
N ILE A 92 -16.89 8.82 -3.92
CA ILE A 92 -18.13 8.67 -3.18
C ILE A 92 -19.14 8.00 -4.12
N ARG A 93 -19.83 6.94 -3.65
CA ARG A 93 -20.97 6.38 -4.39
C ARG A 93 -22.13 7.36 -4.26
N TRP A 94 -22.50 8.00 -5.36
CA TRP A 94 -23.78 8.71 -5.45
C TRP A 94 -24.83 7.67 -5.80
N TYR A 95 -25.76 7.41 -4.88
CA TYR A 95 -26.98 6.67 -5.20
C TYR A 95 -27.97 7.68 -5.80
N ASN A 96 -28.34 7.49 -7.07
CA ASN A 96 -29.56 8.06 -7.63
C ASN A 96 -30.71 7.09 -7.38
#